data_AF-A0A4D6LBC6-F1
#
_entry.id   AF-A0A4D6LBC6-F1
#
_cell.length_a   1.000
_cell.length_b   1.000
_cell.length_c   1.000
_cell.angle_alpha   90.00
_cell.angle_beta   90.00
_cell.angle_gamma   90.00
#
_symmetry.space_group_name_H-M   'P 1'
#
loop_
_entity.id
_entity.type
_entity.pdbx_description
1 polymer ?
#
loop_
_entity_poly.entity_id
_entity_poly.type
_entity_poly.pdbx_seq_one_letter_code
_entity_poly.pdbx_strand_id
1 'polypeptide(L)' 'MDIEQRQSELIDHFVKRASAVSDAAALASVLVEATSHPSLFAFSEILALPNVLQVPAVSLSVFLLVFHNFVVGFVS' A
#
# COMPACT_ATOMS: atom_id res chain seq x y z
N MET A 1 -11.68 6.32 -18.30
CA MET A 1 -10.57 6.03 -19.24
C MET A 1 -9.25 6.69 -18.83
N ASP A 2 -9.16 8.00 -18.55
CA ASP A 2 -7.91 8.64 -18.05
C ASP A 2 -7.52 8.27 -16.60
N ILE A 3 -8.53 8.15 -15.72
CA ILE A 3 -8.33 7.98 -14.26
C ILE A 3 -7.88 6.55 -13.92
N GLU A 4 -8.44 5.57 -14.61
CA GLU A 4 -8.12 4.15 -14.44
C GLU A 4 -6.71 3.84 -14.97
N GLN A 5 -6.30 4.48 -16.07
CA GLN A 5 -4.96 4.28 -16.62
C GLN A 5 -3.88 4.88 -15.73
N ARG A 6 -4.10 6.08 -15.16
CA ARG A 6 -3.21 6.65 -14.15
C ARG A 6 -3.11 5.79 -12.90
N GLN A 7 -4.22 5.21 -12.45
CA GLN A 7 -4.19 4.31 -11.32
C GLN A 7 -3.39 3.04 -11.63
N SER A 8 -3.56 2.45 -12.82
CA SER A 8 -2.82 1.26 -13.23
C SER A 8 -1.31 1.50 -13.30
N GLU A 9 -0.88 2.67 -13.80
CA GLU A 9 0.53 3.06 -13.80
C GLU A 9 1.09 3.22 -12.38
N LEU A 10 0.30 3.84 -11.49
CA LEU A 10 0.68 3.98 -10.08
C LEU A 10 0.79 2.62 -9.40
N ILE A 11 -0.19 1.72 -9.61
CA ILE A 11 -0.16 0.36 -9.09
C ILE A 11 1.10 -0.36 -9.56
N ASP A 12 1.39 -0.38 -10.87
CA ASP A 12 2.59 -1.02 -11.40
C ASP A 12 3.88 -0.42 -10.82
N HIS A 13 3.94 0.91 -10.68
CA HIS A 13 5.08 1.59 -10.04
C HIS A 13 5.27 1.15 -8.58
N PHE A 14 4.20 1.13 -7.77
CA PHE A 14 4.27 0.69 -6.37
C PHE A 14 4.53 -0.81 -6.25
N VAL A 15 4.00 -1.64 -7.14
CA VAL A 15 4.24 -3.09 -7.19
C VAL A 15 5.71 -3.37 -7.53
N LYS A 16 6.28 -2.69 -8.52
CA LYS A 16 7.72 -2.78 -8.85
C LYS A 16 8.59 -2.31 -7.69
N ARG A 17 8.23 -1.20 -7.04
CA ARG A 17 8.98 -0.68 -5.88
C ARG A 17 8.89 -1.65 -4.69
N ALA A 18 7.71 -2.18 -4.38
CA ALA A 18 7.51 -3.14 -3.30
C ALA A 18 8.16 -4.51 -3.58
N SER A 19 8.20 -4.95 -4.84
CA SER A 19 8.90 -6.19 -5.22
C SER A 19 10.43 -6.05 -5.19
N ALA A 20 10.96 -4.86 -5.48
CA ALA A 20 12.39 -4.56 -5.41
C ALA A 20 12.92 -4.37 -3.98
N VAL A 21 12.04 -4.10 -3.02
CA VAL A 21 12.40 -3.83 -1.62
C VAL A 21 12.25 -5.11 -0.78
N SER A 22 13.32 -5.51 -0.10
CA SER A 22 13.34 -6.66 0.80
C SER A 22 13.17 -6.27 2.28
N ASP A 23 13.43 -5.00 2.62
CA ASP A 23 13.31 -4.48 3.98
C ASP A 23 11.86 -4.20 4.36
N ALA A 24 11.40 -4.79 5.47
CA ALA A 24 10.04 -4.61 5.97
C ALA A 24 9.70 -3.13 6.27
N ALA A 25 10.66 -2.35 6.76
CA ALA A 25 10.46 -0.92 7.06
C ALA A 25 10.30 -0.09 5.77
N ALA A 26 11.09 -0.38 4.74
CA ALA A 26 10.97 0.29 3.46
C ALA A 26 9.68 -0.14 2.74
N LEU A 27 9.28 -1.41 2.85
CA LEU A 27 8.01 -1.91 2.33
C LEU A 27 6.80 -1.21 2.99
N ALA A 28 6.84 -1.03 4.31
CA ALA A 28 5.84 -0.27 5.04
C ALA A 28 5.76 1.18 4.56
N SER A 29 6.91 1.83 4.29
CA SER A 29 6.95 3.18 3.73
C SER A 29 6.31 3.25 2.33
N VAL A 30 6.58 2.27 1.46
CA VAL A 30 5.96 2.18 0.13
C VAL A 30 4.45 1.98 0.23
N LEU A 31 3.98 1.17 1.19
CA LEU A 31 2.56 0.97 1.46
C LEU A 31 1.89 2.24 2.01
N VAL A 32 2.52 2.97 2.94
CA VAL A 32 2.02 4.28 3.42
C VAL A 32 1.87 5.24 2.24
N GLU A 33 2.89 5.33 1.39
CA GLU A 33 2.91 6.24 0.25
C GLU A 33 1.84 5.87 -0.79
N ALA A 34 1.68 4.58 -1.10
CA ALA A 34 0.65 4.08 -2.01
C ALA A 34 -0.76 4.35 -1.47
N THR A 35 -0.97 4.11 -0.17
CA THR A 35 -2.28 4.23 0.47
C THR A 35 -2.69 5.67 0.80
N SER A 36 -1.71 6.59 0.91
CA SER A 36 -1.96 8.03 1.04
C SER A 36 -2.15 8.72 -0.32
N HIS A 37 -2.00 7.99 -1.43
CA HIS A 37 -2.03 8.57 -2.76
C HIS A 37 -3.48 8.82 -3.23
N PRO A 38 -3.90 10.06 -3.50
CA PRO A 38 -5.31 10.44 -3.73
C PRO A 38 -5.93 9.85 -5.01
N SER A 39 -5.10 9.39 -5.94
CA SER A 39 -5.53 8.77 -7.21
C SER A 39 -5.50 7.24 -7.18
N LEU A 40 -5.25 6.63 -6.02
CA LEU A 40 -5.04 5.19 -5.88
C LEU A 40 -6.14 4.63 -4.97
N PHE A 41 -7.04 3.83 -5.54
CA PHE A 41 -8.24 3.33 -4.86
C PHE A 41 -8.22 1.81 -4.64
N ALA A 42 -7.30 1.10 -5.30
CA ALA A 42 -7.17 -0.34 -5.26
C ALA A 42 -5.75 -0.73 -4.86
N PHE A 43 -5.65 -1.52 -3.79
CA PHE A 43 -4.37 -1.91 -3.18
C PHE A 43 -4.16 -3.43 -3.23
N SER A 44 -5.12 -4.19 -3.76
CA SER A 44 -5.11 -5.65 -3.74
C SER A 44 -3.87 -6.24 -4.42
N GLU A 45 -3.40 -5.66 -5.53
CA GLU A 45 -2.17 -6.11 -6.20
C GLU A 45 -0.91 -5.86 -5.36
N ILE A 46 -0.84 -4.73 -4.66
CA ILE A 46 0.31 -4.40 -3.79
C ILE A 46 0.31 -5.33 -2.58
N LEU A 47 -0.85 -5.56 -1.98
CA LEU A 47 -1.02 -6.44 -0.81
C LEU A 47 -0.84 -7.93 -1.13
N ALA A 48 -1.06 -8.34 -2.39
CA ALA A 48 -0.87 -9.71 -2.86
C ALA A 48 0.61 -10.08 -3.08
N LEU A 49 1.54 -9.11 -2.97
CA LEU A 49 2.96 -9.38 -3.16
C LEU A 49 3.51 -10.30 -2.07
N PRO A 50 4.35 -11.29 -2.42
CA PRO A 50 4.96 -12.19 -1.46
C PRO A 50 5.86 -11.45 -0.47
N ASN A 51 6.44 -10.31 -0.85
CA ASN A 51 7.22 -9.48 0.06
C ASN A 51 6.35 -8.88 1.18
N VAL A 52 5.10 -8.51 0.87
CA VAL A 52 4.14 -7.98 1.85
C VAL A 52 3.62 -9.10 2.75
N LEU A 53 3.35 -10.27 2.18
CA LEU A 53 2.93 -11.46 2.92
C LEU A 53 4.03 -12.02 3.84
N GLN A 54 5.30 -11.80 3.51
CA GLN A 54 6.44 -12.19 4.33
C GLN A 54 6.71 -11.22 5.49
N VAL A 55 6.17 -10.00 5.46
CA VAL A 55 6.26 -9.10 6.62
C VAL A 55 5.44 -9.72 7.75
N PRO A 56 6.03 -9.90 8.95
CA PRO A 56 5.32 -10.51 10.07
C PRO A 56 4.00 -9.79 10.33
N ALA A 57 2.93 -10.57 10.44
CA ALA A 57 1.56 -10.07 10.54
C ALA A 57 1.38 -9.01 11.65
N VAL A 58 2.23 -9.00 12.68
CA VAL A 58 2.27 -7.95 13.71
C VAL A 58 2.60 -6.57 13.15
N SER A 59 3.59 -6.45 12.27
CA SER A 59 3.96 -5.16 11.66
C SER A 59 2.90 -4.71 10.66
N LEU A 60 2.28 -5.65 9.95
CA LEU A 60 1.17 -5.38 9.05
C LEU A 60 -0.13 -5.05 9.81
N SER A 61 -0.34 -5.62 11.00
CA SER A 61 -1.48 -5.30 11.88
C SER A 61 -1.37 -3.90 12.45
N VAL A 62 -0.17 -3.46 12.86
CA VAL A 62 0.06 -2.06 13.28
C VAL A 62 -0.14 -1.12 12.10
N PHE A 63 0.35 -1.47 10.91
CA PHE A 63 0.12 -0.69 9.70
C PHE A 63 -1.38 -0.59 9.34
N LEU A 64 -2.11 -1.71 9.35
CA LEU A 64 -3.56 -1.73 9.10
C LEU A 64 -4.35 -1.02 10.19
N LEU A 65 -3.91 -1.06 11.45
CA LEU A 65 -4.55 -0.35 12.55
C LEU A 65 -4.35 1.16 12.40
N VAL A 66 -3.15 1.62 12.03
CA VAL A 66 -2.91 3.03 11.69
C VAL A 66 -3.72 3.43 10.46
N PHE A 67 -3.77 2.58 9.42
CA PHE A 67 -4.54 2.83 8.21
C PHE A 67 -6.05 2.92 8.47
N HIS A 68 -6.61 2.01 9.29
CA HIS A 68 -8.00 2.04 9.71
C HIS A 68 -8.33 3.32 10.49
N ASN A 69 -7.44 3.74 11.40
CA ASN A 69 -7.62 5.01 12.10
C ASN A 69 -7.54 6.23 11.17
N PHE A 70 -6.73 6.17 10.11
CA PHE A 70 -6.65 7.24 9.11
C PHE A 70 -7.92 7.35 8.25
N VAL A 71 -8.53 6.20 7.91
CA VAL A 71 -9.80 6.16 7.16
C VAL A 71 -10.99 6.52 8.05
N VAL A 72 -11.01 6.09 9.31
CA VAL A 72 -12.11 6.39 10.25
C VAL A 72 -12.04 7.83 10.77
N GLY A 73 -10.86 8.45 10.84
CA GLY A 73 -10.70 9.85 11.26
C GLY A 73 -11.29 10.89 10.30
N PHE A 74 -11.72 10.49 9.10
CA PHE A 74 -12.44 11.36 8.15
C PHE A 74 -13.97 11.34 8.35
N VAL A 75 -14.47 10.49 9.26
CA VAL A 75 -15.88 10.43 9.67
C VAL A 75 -15.97 10.76 11.16
N SER A 76 -15.81 12.04 11.50
CA SER A 76 -16.40 12.62 12.71
C SER A 76 -16.69 14.10 12.51
#